data_AF-A0A4V1SEZ7-F1
#
_entry.id   AF-A0A4V1SEZ7-F1
#
_cell.length_a   1.000
_cell.length_b   1.000
_cell.length_c   1.000
_cell.angle_alpha   90.00
_cell.angle_beta   90.00
_cell.angle_gamma   90.00
#
_symmetry.space_group_name_H-M   'P 1'
#
loop_
_entity.id
_entity.type
_entity.pdbx_description
1 polymer ?
#
loop_
_entity_poly.entity_id
_entity_poly.type
_entity_poly.pdbx_seq_one_letter_code
_entity_poly.pdbx_strand_id
1 'polypeptide(L)' 'MNAAPANYKIGNEKLVKVLEGASSHLRGLLDRQGRPDGALRIAVVGGGCSGLQYKMDLVDGPRDRDIL' A
#
# COMPACT_ATOMS: atom_id res chain seq x y z
N MET A 1 20.41 -5.36 10.95
CA MET A 1 20.73 -4.62 9.70
C MET A 1 19.78 -3.45 9.64
N ASN A 2 20.27 -2.24 9.91
CA ASN A 2 19.45 -1.03 9.99
C ASN A 2 19.23 -0.54 8.56
N ALA A 3 18.07 -0.86 7.96
CA ALA A 3 17.72 -0.32 6.64
C ALA A 3 17.58 1.21 6.78
N ALA A 4 18.21 1.96 5.88
CA ALA A 4 17.98 3.41 5.81
C ALA A 4 16.48 3.66 5.64
N PRO A 5 15.91 4.69 6.31
CA PRO A 5 14.50 4.99 6.17
C PRO A 5 14.18 5.27 4.70
N ALA A 6 13.17 4.58 4.17
CA ALA A 6 12.75 4.74 2.78
C ALA A 6 12.39 6.20 2.50
N ASN A 7 12.85 6.73 1.37
CA ASN A 7 12.52 8.09 0.95
C ASN A 7 11.19 8.08 0.19
N TYR A 8 10.08 8.26 0.91
CA TYR A 8 8.73 8.35 0.36
C TYR A 8 8.10 9.73 0.62
N LYS A 9 7.05 10.05 -0.12
CA LYS A 9 6.26 11.28 0.06
C LYS A 9 5.01 10.97 0.88
N ILE A 10 4.51 11.95 1.63
CA ILE A 10 3.20 11.83 2.28
C ILE A 10 2.12 12.33 1.31
N GLY A 11 1.15 11.48 1.00
CA GLY A 11 -0.02 11.75 0.19
C GLY A 11 -1.23 12.18 1.03
N ASN A 12 -2.40 12.22 0.38
CA ASN A 12 -3.67 12.46 1.05
C ASN A 12 -4.83 11.79 0.29
N GLU A 13 -6.04 11.89 0.85
CA GLU A 13 -7.24 11.25 0.30
C GLU A 13 -7.66 11.73 -1.09
N LYS A 14 -7.11 12.84 -1.62
CA LYS A 14 -7.36 13.26 -3.01
C LYS A 14 -6.66 12.33 -4.02
N LEU A 15 -5.59 11.65 -3.61
CA LEU A 15 -4.89 10.68 -4.45
C LEU A 15 -5.55 9.30 -4.34
N VAL A 16 -5.69 8.79 -3.12
CA VAL A 16 -6.35 7.51 -2.81
C VAL A 16 -7.09 7.66 -1.50
N LYS A 17 -8.39 7.38 -1.51
CA LYS A 17 -9.21 7.32 -0.30
C LYS A 17 -9.50 5.86 0.05
N VAL A 18 -9.05 5.43 1.22
CA VAL A 18 -9.38 4.10 1.76
C VAL A 18 -10.52 4.24 2.77
N LEU A 19 -11.61 3.52 2.53
CA LEU A 19 -12.77 3.56 3.44
C LEU A 19 -12.44 2.86 4.76
N GLU A 20 -13.12 3.27 5.83
CA GLU A 20 -12.90 2.73 7.19
C GLU A 20 -13.01 1.20 7.24
N GLY A 21 -14.03 0.61 6.63
CA GLY A 21 -14.20 -0.84 6.58
C GLY A 21 -13.05 -1.56 5.87
N ALA A 22 -12.53 -0.98 4.78
CA ALA A 22 -11.38 -1.53 4.08
C ALA A 22 -10.10 -1.41 4.92
N SER A 23 -9.88 -0.25 5.56
CA SER A 23 -8.75 -0.04 6.47
C SER A 23 -8.74 -1.03 7.64
N SER A 24 -9.91 -1.26 8.26
CA SER A 24 -10.06 -2.24 9.35
C SER A 24 -9.75 -3.65 8.87
N HIS A 25 -10.27 -4.05 7.71
CA HIS A 25 -10.00 -5.35 7.12
C HIS A 25 -8.50 -5.56 6.82
N LEU A 26 -7.85 -4.57 6.19
CA LEU A 26 -6.42 -4.63 5.85
C LEU A 26 -5.53 -4.73 7.08
N ARG A 27 -5.82 -3.93 8.13
CA ARG A 27 -5.12 -4.02 9.42
C ARG A 27 -5.26 -5.43 10.03
N GLY A 28 -6.47 -5.97 10.02
CA GLY A 28 -6.72 -7.34 10.48
C GLY A 28 -5.97 -8.41 9.69
N LEU A 29 -5.76 -8.23 8.38
CA LEU A 29 -4.94 -9.13 7.57
C LEU A 29 -3.45 -9.02 7.92
N LEU A 30 -2.95 -7.80 8.09
CA LEU A 30 -1.55 -7.53 8.47
C LEU A 30 -1.22 -8.11 9.86
N ASP A 31 -2.10 -7.94 10.84
CA ASP A 31 -1.96 -8.51 12.18
C ASP A 31 -1.88 -10.05 12.14
N ARG A 32 -2.78 -10.68 11.37
CA ARG A 32 -2.78 -12.15 11.18
C ARG A 32 -1.50 -12.67 10.52
N GLN A 33 -0.84 -11.84 9.72
CA GLN A 33 0.44 -12.17 9.08
C GLN A 33 1.65 -11.84 9.97
N GLY A 34 1.45 -11.28 11.17
CA GLY A 34 2.54 -10.85 12.04
C GLY A 34 3.30 -9.63 11.52
N ARG A 35 2.62 -8.76 10.75
CA ARG A 35 3.20 -7.60 10.07
C ARG A 35 2.48 -6.30 10.50
N PRO A 36 2.47 -5.95 11.79
CA PRO A 36 1.69 -4.81 12.30
C PRO A 36 2.12 -3.47 11.70
N ASP A 37 3.40 -3.35 11.31
CA ASP A 37 3.96 -2.16 10.66
C ASP A 37 3.86 -2.19 9.12
N GLY A 38 3.20 -3.21 8.57
CA GLY A 38 3.04 -3.37 7.13
C GLY A 38 2.06 -2.36 6.52
N ALA A 39 2.00 -2.36 5.20
CA ALA A 39 1.17 -1.44 4.43
C ALA A 39 0.49 -2.13 3.25
N LEU A 40 -0.62 -1.57 2.79
CA LEU A 40 -1.19 -1.88 1.48
C LEU A 40 -0.44 -1.08 0.43
N ARG A 41 0.15 -1.77 -0.56
CA ARG A 41 0.76 -1.15 -1.73
C ARG A 41 -0.12 -1.34 -2.96
N ILE A 42 -0.40 -0.25 -3.64
CA ILE A 42 -1.21 -0.24 -4.87
C ILE A 42 -0.28 0.02 -6.05
N ALA A 43 -0.37 -0.81 -7.07
CA ALA A 43 0.31 -0.62 -8.34
C ALA A 43 -0.73 -0.52 -9.47
N VAL A 44 -0.45 0.34 -10.44
CA VAL A 44 -1.21 0.40 -11.69
C VAL A 44 -0.46 -0.43 -12.73
N VAL A 45 -1.15 -1.41 -13.30
CA VAL A 45 -0.60 -2.30 -14.34
C VAL A 45 -1.41 -2.18 -15.62
N GLY A 46 -0.76 -2.38 -16.77
CA GLY A 46 -1.43 -2.40 -18.05
C GLY A 46 -2.35 -3.61 -18.17
N GLY A 47 -3.60 -3.38 -18.57
CA GLY A 47 -4.62 -4.41 -18.86
C GLY A 47 -4.87 -4.64 -20.34
N GLY A 48 -3.99 -4.16 -21.22
CA GLY A 48 -4.15 -4.29 -22.68
C GLY A 48 -5.30 -3.43 -23.22
N CYS A 49 -6.14 -4.00 -24.09
CA CYS A 49 -7.29 -3.30 -24.69
C CYS A 49 -8.33 -2.84 -23.64
N SER A 50 -8.30 -3.41 -22.44
CA SER A 50 -9.21 -3.10 -21.34
C SER A 50 -8.73 -1.92 -20.47
N GLY A 51 -7.57 -1.33 -20.75
CA GLY A 51 -7.07 -0.14 -20.05
C GLY A 51 -6.09 -0.45 -18.92
N LEU A 52 -6.33 0.13 -17.73
CA LEU A 52 -5.46 0.01 -16.55
C LEU A 52 -6.11 -0.87 -15.49
N GLN A 53 -5.30 -1.62 -14.74
CA GLN A 53 -5.73 -2.44 -13.61
C GLN A 53 -4.98 -2.05 -12.34
N TYR A 54 -5.64 -2.19 -11.20
CA TYR A 54 -5.00 -1.99 -9.89
C TYR A 54 -4.60 -3.35 -9.31
N LYS A 55 -3.33 -3.48 -8.95
CA LYS A 55 -2.79 -4.58 -8.16
C LYS A 55 -2.58 -4.11 -6.73
N MET A 56 -2.97 -4.94 -5.77
CA MET A 56 -2.94 -4.66 -4.34
C MET A 56 -2.13 -5.74 -3.63
N ASP A 57 -1.06 -5.35 -2.94
CA ASP A 57 -0.19 -6.28 -2.21
C ASP A 57 0.02 -5.77 -0.77
N LEU A 58 0.04 -6.69 0.21
CA LEU A 58 0.45 -6.36 1.57
C LEU A 58 1.98 -6.46 1.67
N VAL A 59 2.64 -5.36 2.03
CA VAL A 59 4.10 -5.21 2.11
C VAL A 59 4.54 -4.87 3.53
N ASP A 60 5.83 -5.05 3.86
CA ASP A 60 6.35 -4.85 5.22
C ASP A 60 6.49 -3.37 5.60
N GLY A 61 6.33 -2.47 4.63
CA GLY A 61 6.43 -1.03 4.80
C GLY A 61 6.58 -0.31 3.46
N PRO A 62 6.61 1.03 3.46
CA PRO A 62 6.81 1.82 2.26
C PRO A 62 8.21 1.60 1.66
N ARG A 63 8.31 1.72 0.34
CA ARG A 63 9.58 1.67 -0.40
C ARG A 63 9.97 3.06 -0.90
N ASP A 64 11.21 3.19 -1.34
CA ASP A 64 11.68 4.42 -1.96
C ASP A 64 10.75 4.87 -3.09
N ARG A 65 10.41 6.16 -3.05
CA ARG A 65 9.53 6.87 -3.98
C ARG A 65 8.07 6.44 -3.92
N ASP A 66 7.66 5.67 -2.91
CA ASP A 66 6.23 5.48 -2.63
C ASP A 66 5.58 6.80 -2.19
N ILE A 67 4.25 6.80 -2.22
CA ILE A 67 3.43 7.84 -1.60
C ILE A 67 2.65 7.14 -0.49
N LEU A 68 2.85 7.59 0.76
CA LEU A 68 2.22 7.07 1.96
C LEU A 68 1.01 7.91 2.36
#